data_AF-A0AAU9U853-F1
#
_entry.id   AF-A0AAU9U853-F1
#
_cell.length_a   1.000
_cell.length_b   1.000
_cell.length_c   1.000
_cell.angle_alpha   90.00
_cell.angle_beta   90.00
_cell.angle_gamma   90.00
#
_symmetry.space_group_name_H-M   'P 1'
#
loop_
_entity.id
_entity.type
_entity.pdbx_description
1 polymer ?
#
loop_
_entity_poly.entity_id
_entity_poly.type
_entity_poly.pdbx_seq_one_letter_code
_entity_poly.pdbx_strand_id
1 'polypeptide(L)'
;MTWKRASSATPKKFKVPIWLQMLWRRVIWGTQRIIMVKYLEKEATITGSHYSYQIRRLLEAIKEKRRGKLRAGVLFYEDNAPAHKAAVAIGAIQETGIE
;
A
#
# COMPACT_ATOMS: atom_id res chain seq x y z
N MET A 1 2.26 36.94 16.91
CA MET A 1 3.31 37.63 16.12
C MET A 1 4.37 38.18 17.05
N THR A 2 5.65 37.92 16.80
CA THR A 2 6.78 38.56 17.52
C THR A 2 7.55 39.44 16.55
N TRP A 3 7.62 40.75 16.83
CA TRP A 3 8.42 41.71 16.07
C TRP A 3 9.92 41.43 16.31
N LYS A 4 10.71 41.33 15.24
CA LYS A 4 12.17 41.13 15.32
C LYS A 4 12.91 42.36 14.77
N ARG A 5 14.09 42.64 15.33
CA ARG A 5 14.99 43.72 14.90
C ARG A 5 15.56 43.45 13.50
N ALA A 6 15.81 44.51 12.74
CA ALA A 6 16.30 44.46 11.36
C ALA A 6 17.63 43.70 11.18
N SER A 7 18.49 43.67 12.20
CA SER A 7 19.77 42.94 12.20
C SER A 7 19.68 41.48 12.66
N SER A 8 18.48 40.99 12.98
CA SER A 8 18.32 39.60 13.42
C SER A 8 18.43 38.61 12.27
N ALA A 9 19.10 37.48 12.50
CA ALA A 9 19.19 36.41 11.52
C ALA A 9 17.79 36.00 11.05
N THR A 10 17.60 35.93 9.74
CA THR A 10 16.34 35.47 9.15
C THR A 10 16.05 34.05 9.65
N PRO A 11 14.80 33.75 10.05
CA PRO A 11 14.46 32.39 10.47
C PRO A 11 14.76 31.44 9.32
N LYS A 12 15.70 30.52 9.54
CA LYS A 12 16.09 29.51 8.57
C LYS A 12 14.87 28.65 8.28
N LYS A 13 14.34 28.72 7.05
CA LYS A 13 13.19 27.92 6.63
C LYS A 13 13.47 26.44 6.95
N PHE A 14 12.47 25.77 7.51
CA PHE A 14 12.54 24.34 7.80
C PHE A 14 12.90 23.60 6.51
N LYS A 15 14.00 22.85 6.52
CA LYS A 15 14.37 22.02 5.37
C LYS A 15 13.29 20.96 5.20
N VAL A 16 12.81 20.77 3.97
CA VAL A 16 11.85 19.70 3.68
C VAL A 16 12.46 18.37 4.17
N PRO A 17 11.75 17.62 5.03
CA PRO A 17 12.28 16.36 5.55
C PRO A 17 12.46 15.36 4.42
N ILE A 18 13.57 14.61 4.41
CA ILE A 18 13.93 13.67 3.34
C ILE A 18 12.89 12.56 3.11
N TRP A 19 12.07 12.30 4.12
CA TRP A 19 10.89 11.41 4.09
C TRP A 19 9.85 11.84 3.03
N LEU A 20 9.80 13.13 2.70
CA LEU A 20 8.98 13.68 1.63
C LEU A 20 9.54 13.37 0.22
N GLN A 21 10.45 12.42 0.07
CA GLN A 21 10.86 11.87 -1.24
C GLN A 21 10.80 10.33 -1.25
N MET A 22 10.29 9.71 -0.18
CA MET A 22 10.20 8.25 -0.11
C MET A 22 9.06 7.73 -0.98
N LEU A 23 9.43 6.87 -1.93
CA LEU A 23 8.49 6.00 -2.64
C LEU A 23 8.16 4.82 -1.74
N TRP A 24 6.87 4.61 -1.50
CA TRP A 24 6.41 3.42 -0.80
C TRP A 24 6.28 2.26 -1.79
N ARG A 25 6.66 1.06 -1.37
CA ARG A 25 6.57 -0.13 -2.21
C ARG A 25 5.86 -1.24 -1.44
N ARG A 26 4.87 -1.85 -2.10
CA ARG A 26 4.19 -3.05 -1.63
C ARG A 26 4.71 -4.24 -2.43
N VAL A 27 5.20 -5.26 -1.73
CA VAL A 27 5.70 -6.50 -2.35
C VAL A 27 4.88 -7.65 -1.81
N ILE A 28 4.22 -8.37 -2.71
CA ILE A 28 3.45 -9.56 -2.41
C ILE A 28 4.19 -10.75 -3.02
N TRP A 29 4.47 -11.74 -2.19
CA TRP A 29 5.24 -12.91 -2.55
C TRP A 29 4.59 -14.16 -1.97
N GLY A 30 4.85 -15.29 -2.60
CA GLY A 30 4.45 -16.60 -2.08
C GLY A 30 5.67 -17.50 -1.95
N THR A 31 5.44 -18.75 -1.53
CA THR A 31 6.48 -19.75 -1.24
C THR A 31 7.54 -19.98 -2.32
N GLN A 32 7.24 -19.67 -3.58
CA GLN A 32 8.17 -19.92 -4.70
C GLN A 32 8.82 -18.65 -5.26
N ARG A 33 8.05 -17.58 -5.47
CA ARG A 33 8.53 -16.31 -6.05
C ARG A 33 7.57 -15.16 -5.70
N ILE A 34 8.05 -13.95 -5.96
CA ILE A 34 7.27 -12.71 -5.94
C ILE A 34 6.11 -12.79 -6.94
N ILE A 35 4.93 -12.42 -6.49
CA ILE A 35 3.68 -12.45 -7.27
C ILE A 35 3.41 -11.07 -7.84
N MET A 36 3.40 -10.05 -6.98
CA MET A 36 3.11 -8.67 -7.37
C MET A 36 4.02 -7.69 -6.66
N VAL A 37 4.47 -6.69 -7.40
CA VAL A 37 5.17 -5.52 -6.86
C VAL A 37 4.40 -4.30 -7.29
N LYS A 38 4.11 -3.41 -6.34
CA LYS A 38 3.52 -2.11 -6.64
C LYS A 38 4.33 -1.00 -6.01
N TYR A 39 4.62 0.01 -6.81
CA TYR A 39 5.12 1.30 -6.33
C TYR A 39 3.91 2.18 -6.07
N LEU A 40 3.85 2.74 -4.87
CA LEU A 40 2.84 3.69 -4.45
C LEU A 40 3.44 5.09 -4.61
N GLU A 41 2.67 5.99 -5.23
CA GLU A 41 3.06 7.39 -5.29
C GLU A 41 3.20 7.96 -3.89
N LYS A 42 4.07 8.95 -3.79
CA LYS A 42 4.39 9.61 -2.54
C LYS A 42 3.11 10.22 -1.93
N GLU A 43 2.90 10.00 -0.64
CA GLU A 43 1.71 10.46 0.11
C GLU A 43 0.36 9.84 -0.33
N ALA A 44 0.36 8.83 -1.19
CA ALA A 44 -0.86 8.11 -1.55
C ALA A 44 -1.45 7.43 -0.30
N THR A 45 -2.56 7.98 0.18
CA THR A 45 -3.31 7.39 1.29
C THR A 45 -3.98 6.12 0.77
N ILE A 46 -3.58 4.96 1.32
CA ILE A 46 -4.19 3.68 0.96
C ILE A 46 -5.60 3.68 1.57
N THR A 47 -6.61 3.95 0.74
CA THR A 47 -8.02 3.85 1.12
C THR A 47 -8.54 2.43 0.95
N GLY A 48 -9.67 2.10 1.59
CA GLY A 48 -10.31 0.79 1.44
C GLY A 48 -10.67 0.45 -0.02
N SER A 49 -11.12 1.43 -0.81
CA SER A 49 -11.40 1.26 -2.23
C SER A 49 -10.14 1.05 -3.08
N HIS A 50 -9.04 1.72 -2.73
CA HIS A 50 -7.76 1.46 -3.39
C HIS A 50 -7.28 0.03 -3.09
N TYR A 51 -7.45 -0.41 -1.85
CA TYR A 51 -7.08 -1.75 -1.42
C TYR A 51 -7.93 -2.84 -2.09
N SER A 52 -9.26 -2.67 -2.18
CA SER A 52 -10.13 -3.64 -2.85
C SER A 52 -9.74 -3.86 -4.33
N TYR A 53 -9.39 -2.79 -5.04
CA TYR A 53 -8.86 -2.88 -6.39
C TYR A 53 -7.54 -3.67 -6.44
N GLN A 54 -6.66 -3.49 -5.45
CA GLN A 54 -5.41 -4.26 -5.37
C GLN A 54 -5.64 -5.75 -5.14
N ILE A 55 -6.64 -6.13 -4.35
CA ILE A 55 -7.00 -7.53 -4.09
C ILE A 55 -7.47 -8.22 -5.38
N ARG A 56 -8.33 -7.56 -6.16
CA ARG A 56 -8.78 -8.08 -7.46
C ARG A 56 -7.62 -8.27 -8.43
N ARG A 57 -6.69 -7.30 -8.51
CA ARG A 57 -5.47 -7.42 -9.32
C ARG A 57 -4.52 -8.51 -8.83
N LEU A 58 -4.44 -8.71 -7.52
CA LEU A 58 -3.63 -9.78 -6.95
C LEU A 58 -4.14 -11.14 -7.42
N LEU A 59 -5.47 -11.35 -7.40
CA LEU A 59 -6.07 -12.58 -7.90
C LEU A 59 -5.72 -12.83 -9.37
N GLU A 60 -5.78 -11.81 -10.22
CA GLU A 60 -5.36 -11.92 -11.64
C GLU A 60 -3.89 -12.30 -11.76
N ALA A 61 -3.00 -11.67 -11.00
CA ALA A 61 -1.58 -11.98 -11.00
C ALA A 61 -1.30 -13.42 -10.50
N ILE A 62 -2.08 -13.91 -9.53
CA ILE A 62 -2.01 -15.30 -9.07
C ILE A 62 -2.52 -16.23 -10.18
N LYS A 63 -3.64 -15.92 -10.82
CA LYS A 63 -4.15 -16.69 -11.98
C LYS A 63 -3.13 -16.79 -13.09
N GLU A 64 -2.40 -15.72 -13.39
CA GLU A 64 -1.39 -15.71 -14.43
C GLU A 64 -0.14 -16.50 -14.01
N LYS A 65 0.43 -16.20 -12.84
CA LYS A 65 1.73 -16.73 -12.40
C LYS A 65 1.66 -18.08 -11.69
N ARG A 66 0.46 -18.52 -11.27
CA ARG A 66 0.22 -19.68 -10.40
C ARG A 66 -1.03 -20.47 -10.81
N ARG A 67 -1.28 -20.64 -12.12
CA ARG A 67 -2.42 -21.41 -12.67
C ARG A 67 -2.71 -22.74 -11.97
N GLY A 68 -1.68 -23.50 -11.60
CA GLY A 68 -1.83 -24.81 -10.97
C GLY A 68 -2.14 -24.82 -9.46
N LYS A 69 -1.98 -23.70 -8.75
CA LYS A 69 -2.10 -23.65 -7.27
C LYS A 69 -3.42 -23.10 -6.76
N LEU A 70 -4.24 -22.49 -7.62
CA LEU A 70 -5.53 -21.91 -7.22
C LEU A 70 -6.53 -22.94 -6.69
N ARG A 71 -6.41 -24.21 -7.10
CA ARG A 71 -7.30 -25.29 -6.63
C ARG A 71 -7.13 -25.60 -5.14
N ALA A 72 -5.99 -25.26 -4.54
CA ALA A 72 -5.71 -25.52 -3.13
C ALA A 72 -6.17 -24.39 -2.20
N GLY A 73 -6.80 -23.34 -2.73
CA GLY A 73 -7.07 -22.11 -2.00
C GLY A 73 -5.85 -21.19 -1.92
N VAL A 74 -6.09 -19.92 -1.62
CA VAL A 74 -5.05 -18.91 -1.42
C VAL A 74 -5.21 -18.35 -0.02
N LEU A 75 -4.27 -18.69 0.85
CA LEU A 75 -4.15 -18.05 2.17
C LEU A 75 -3.33 -16.77 2.04
N PHE A 76 -3.85 -15.67 2.57
CA PHE A 76 -3.26 -14.35 2.45
C PHE A 76 -3.03 -13.71 3.81
N TYR A 77 -1.75 -13.53 4.13
CA TYR A 77 -1.33 -12.92 5.39
C TYR A 77 -0.93 -11.46 5.18
N GLU A 78 -1.59 -10.56 5.89
CA GLU A 78 -1.29 -9.13 5.88
C GLU A 78 -1.36 -8.52 7.29
N ASP A 79 -0.88 -7.29 7.42
CA ASP A 79 -0.99 -6.50 8.64
C ASP A 79 -2.40 -5.95 8.84
N ASN A 80 -2.69 -5.55 10.07
CA ASN A 80 -4.03 -5.19 10.54
C ASN A 80 -4.45 -3.74 10.22
N ALA A 81 -3.94 -3.17 9.13
CA ALA A 81 -4.13 -1.76 8.80
C ALA A 81 -5.61 -1.37 8.61
N PRO A 82 -6.02 -0.13 8.94
CA PRO A 82 -7.42 0.30 8.84
C PRO A 82 -8.03 0.11 7.44
N ALA A 83 -7.25 0.32 6.39
CA ALA A 83 -7.69 0.13 5.01
C ALA A 83 -8.06 -1.32 4.68
N HIS A 84 -7.40 -2.29 5.33
CA HIS A 84 -7.63 -3.72 5.11
C HIS A 84 -8.92 -4.19 5.80
N LYS A 85 -9.35 -3.47 6.85
CA LYS A 85 -10.61 -3.70 7.56
C LYS A 85 -11.83 -2.98 6.97
N ALA A 86 -11.63 -2.14 5.96
CA ALA A 86 -12.74 -1.42 5.35
C ALA A 86 -13.76 -2.40 4.76
N ALA A 87 -15.06 -2.12 4.89
CA ALA A 87 -16.10 -3.03 4.39
C ALA A 87 -15.92 -3.37 2.89
N VAL A 88 -15.50 -2.39 2.09
CA VAL A 88 -15.20 -2.56 0.65
C VAL A 88 -14.00 -3.49 0.42
N ALA A 89 -13.00 -3.45 1.31
CA ALA A 89 -11.84 -4.33 1.26
C ALA A 89 -12.22 -5.77 1.59
N ILE A 90 -12.98 -5.96 2.67
CA ILE A 90 -13.47 -7.28 3.12
C ILE A 90 -14.38 -7.90 2.04
N GLY A 91 -15.27 -7.11 1.45
CA GLY A 91 -16.13 -7.58 0.34
C GLY A 91 -15.31 -8.08 -0.85
N ALA A 92 -14.25 -7.35 -1.24
CA ALA A 92 -13.37 -7.81 -2.31
C ALA A 92 -12.60 -9.09 -1.96
N ILE A 93 -12.17 -9.27 -0.70
CA ILE A 93 -11.52 -10.51 -0.26
C ILE A 93 -12.49 -11.69 -0.40
N GLN A 94 -13.72 -11.53 0.10
CA GLN A 94 -14.78 -12.54 0.00
C GLN A 94 -15.14 -12.88 -1.46
N GLU A 95 -15.28 -11.87 -2.32
CA GLU A 95 -15.53 -12.06 -3.76
C GLU A 95 -14.42 -12.86 -4.45
N THR A 96 -13.16 -12.63 -4.06
CA THR A 96 -12.01 -13.28 -4.68
C THR A 96 -11.72 -14.69 -4.15
N GLY A 97 -12.38 -15.11 -3.05
CA GLY A 97 -12.14 -16.39 -2.40
C GLY A 97 -10.72 -16.51 -1.82
N ILE A 98 -10.11 -15.38 -1.48
CA ILE A 98 -8.84 -15.32 -0.77
C ILE A 98 -9.18 -15.36 0.73
N GLU A 99 -8.51 -16.23 1.48
CA GLU A 99 -8.74 -16.43 2.92
C GLU A 99 -7.64 -15.80 3.78
#